data_AF-A0A5J4PJN0-F1
#
_entry.id   AF-A0A5J4PJN0-F1
#
_cell.length_a   1.000
_cell.length_b   1.000
_cell.length_c   1.000
_cell.angle_alpha   90.00
_cell.angle_beta   90.00
_cell.angle_gamma   90.00
#
_symmetry.space_group_name_H-M   'P 1'
#
loop_
_entity.id
_entity.type
_entity.pdbx_description
1 polymer ?
#
loop_
_entity_poly.entity_id
_entity_poly.type
_entity_poly.pdbx_seq_one_letter_code
_entity_poly.pdbx_strand_id
1 'polypeptide(L)'
;TTRKKVIFLTMEELNRLREYPIPARKKYLERVRDVFLFCCFTGLRYSDVFNLKRSDVKAGHIEITTVKTADSLLIELNNHSKAILDKYKDIPFERDKALPVIRNQRMNVYLKELGELCGIDEPVGETYYKGGERIDVVTPKYALLGSHAGRRTFICNALSLGIPAQVVMKWTGHSDYTAMKPYIDIADDIKAGAMDKFNSL
;
A
#
# COMPACT_ATOMS: atom_id res chain seq x y z
N THR A 1 16.34 -1.85 -20.59
CA THR A 1 15.30 -2.61 -19.85
C THR A 1 14.17 -1.67 -19.50
N THR A 2 12.97 -1.91 -20.03
CA THR A 2 11.78 -1.09 -19.68
C THR A 2 11.55 -1.20 -18.18
N ARG A 3 11.60 -0.09 -17.46
CA ARG A 3 11.42 -0.09 -16.01
C ARG A 3 9.98 -0.49 -15.70
N LYS A 4 9.79 -1.51 -14.87
CA LYS A 4 8.45 -1.96 -14.50
C LYS A 4 7.67 -0.83 -13.81
N LYS A 5 6.47 -0.51 -14.31
CA LYS A 5 5.62 0.55 -13.75
C LYS A 5 5.31 0.25 -12.29
N VAL A 6 5.44 1.25 -11.43
CA VAL A 6 5.12 1.12 -10.00
C VAL A 6 3.60 1.14 -9.86
N ILE A 7 3.03 0.04 -9.38
CA ILE A 7 1.60 -0.04 -9.07
C ILE A 7 1.38 0.43 -7.62
N PHE A 8 0.61 1.50 -7.47
CA PHE A 8 0.22 2.14 -6.21
C PHE A 8 -1.15 2.81 -6.39
N LEU A 9 -1.80 3.23 -5.30
CA LEU A 9 -3.02 4.02 -5.36
C LEU A 9 -2.73 5.51 -5.20
N THR A 10 -3.36 6.37 -6.01
CA THR A 10 -3.38 7.81 -5.74
C THR A 10 -4.18 8.11 -4.46
N MET A 11 -4.14 9.35 -3.98
CA MET A 11 -4.94 9.74 -2.81
C MET A 11 -6.43 9.58 -3.08
N GLU A 12 -6.89 9.91 -4.29
CA GLU A 12 -8.28 9.74 -4.72
C GLU A 12 -8.68 8.27 -4.73
N GLU A 13 -7.85 7.38 -5.31
CA GLU A 13 -8.09 5.93 -5.32
C GLU A 13 -8.09 5.33 -3.91
N LEU A 14 -7.18 5.77 -3.05
CA LEU A 14 -7.09 5.33 -1.66
C LEU A 14 -8.36 5.71 -0.89
N ASN A 15 -8.86 6.94 -1.08
CA ASN A 15 -10.10 7.42 -0.48
C ASN A 15 -11.32 6.67 -1.02
N ARG A 16 -11.40 6.43 -2.34
CA ARG A 16 -12.44 5.59 -2.95
C ARG A 16 -12.49 4.22 -2.28
N LEU A 17 -11.34 3.55 -2.15
CA LEU A 17 -11.26 2.24 -1.52
C LEU A 17 -11.68 2.29 -0.03
N ARG A 18 -11.29 3.34 0.70
CA ARG A 18 -11.65 3.56 2.11
C ARG A 18 -13.15 3.71 2.31
N GLU A 19 -13.78 4.54 1.49
CA GLU A 19 -15.18 4.98 1.66
C GLU A 19 -16.17 4.08 0.94
N TYR A 20 -15.71 3.16 0.09
CA TYR A 20 -16.58 2.29 -0.69
C TYR A 20 -17.59 1.51 0.20
N PRO A 21 -18.90 1.62 -0.08
CA PRO A 21 -19.93 0.88 0.64
C PRO A 21 -19.92 -0.59 0.20
N ILE A 22 -19.15 -1.42 0.92
CA ILE A 22 -19.01 -2.85 0.61
C ILE A 22 -20.38 -3.56 0.73
N PRO A 23 -20.86 -4.24 -0.34
CA PRO A 23 -22.14 -4.94 -0.33
C PRO A 23 -22.22 -5.98 0.79
N ALA A 24 -23.40 -6.17 1.38
CA ALA A 24 -23.63 -7.12 2.47
C ALA A 24 -23.17 -8.56 2.13
N ARG A 25 -23.38 -8.99 0.87
CA ARG A 25 -22.93 -10.30 0.38
C ARG A 25 -21.40 -10.46 0.26
N LYS A 26 -20.63 -9.37 0.38
CA LYS A 26 -19.17 -9.32 0.22
C LYS A 26 -18.45 -8.77 1.46
N LYS A 27 -19.03 -8.90 2.66
CA LYS A 27 -18.47 -8.37 3.92
C LYS A 27 -17.05 -8.85 4.25
N TYR A 28 -16.60 -9.98 3.70
CA TYR A 28 -15.21 -10.43 3.82
C TYR A 28 -14.19 -9.42 3.26
N LEU A 29 -14.59 -8.57 2.31
CA LEU A 29 -13.75 -7.51 1.74
C LEU A 29 -13.42 -6.41 2.75
N GLU A 30 -14.19 -6.24 3.83
CA GLU A 30 -13.89 -5.21 4.85
C GLU A 30 -12.55 -5.48 5.53
N ARG A 31 -12.26 -6.74 5.89
CA ARG A 31 -10.98 -7.11 6.50
C ARG A 31 -9.81 -6.89 5.53
N VAL A 32 -10.05 -7.13 4.25
CA VAL A 32 -9.05 -6.93 3.18
C VAL A 32 -8.79 -5.44 2.98
N ARG A 33 -9.85 -4.62 2.93
CA ARG A 33 -9.74 -3.16 2.90
C ARG A 33 -8.92 -2.66 4.07
N ASP A 34 -9.29 -3.02 5.29
CA ASP A 34 -8.70 -2.45 6.50
C ASP A 34 -7.22 -2.83 6.62
N VAL A 35 -6.87 -4.09 6.36
CA VAL A 35 -5.46 -4.53 6.37
C VAL A 35 -4.66 -3.87 5.25
N PHE A 36 -5.23 -3.72 4.05
CA PHE A 36 -4.53 -3.06 2.94
C PHE A 36 -4.31 -1.57 3.22
N LEU A 37 -5.33 -0.87 3.71
CA LEU A 37 -5.24 0.53 4.14
C LEU A 37 -4.21 0.69 5.27
N PHE A 38 -4.16 -0.25 6.21
CA PHE A 38 -3.14 -0.24 7.25
C PHE A 38 -1.72 -0.28 6.66
N CYS A 39 -1.47 -1.10 5.63
CA CYS A 39 -0.20 -1.06 4.89
C CYS A 39 0.03 0.28 4.18
N CYS A 40 -1.02 0.88 3.59
CA CYS A 40 -0.96 2.19 2.95
C CYS A 40 -0.65 3.34 3.92
N PHE A 41 -0.99 3.20 5.20
CA PHE A 41 -0.78 4.23 6.22
C PHE A 41 0.44 4.00 7.11
N THR A 42 1.03 2.80 7.10
CA THR A 42 2.21 2.47 7.93
C THR A 42 3.47 2.19 7.10
N GLY A 43 3.33 1.91 5.81
CA GLY A 43 4.45 1.50 4.96
C GLY A 43 4.97 0.08 5.28
N LEU A 44 4.33 -0.67 6.17
CA LEU A 44 4.71 -2.03 6.50
C LEU A 44 4.51 -2.99 5.33
N ARG A 45 5.37 -4.02 5.26
CA ARG A 45 5.16 -5.12 4.30
C ARG A 45 4.06 -6.02 4.82
N TYR A 46 3.35 -6.69 3.91
CA TYR A 46 2.33 -7.67 4.27
C TYR A 46 2.84 -8.72 5.27
N SER A 47 4.08 -9.20 5.12
CA SER A 47 4.66 -10.19 6.04
C SER A 47 4.79 -9.68 7.46
N ASP A 48 5.12 -8.39 7.62
CA ASP A 48 5.28 -7.75 8.91
C ASP A 48 3.89 -7.55 9.54
N VAL A 49 2.91 -7.06 8.78
CA VAL A 49 1.52 -6.94 9.23
C VAL A 49 0.89 -8.30 9.56
N PHE A 50 1.21 -9.35 8.80
CA PHE A 50 0.69 -10.70 9.04
C PHE A 50 1.17 -11.30 10.37
N ASN A 51 2.36 -10.91 10.82
CA ASN A 51 2.96 -11.37 12.07
C ASN A 51 2.84 -10.35 13.22
N LEU A 52 2.26 -9.18 12.96
CA LEU A 52 2.07 -8.12 13.95
C LEU A 52 1.20 -8.62 15.11
N LYS A 53 1.77 -8.62 16.31
CA LYS A 53 1.09 -8.99 17.55
C LYS A 53 0.57 -7.78 18.29
N ARG A 54 -0.37 -8.00 19.20
CA ARG A 54 -0.88 -6.94 20.09
C ARG A 54 0.23 -6.37 20.97
N SER A 55 1.18 -7.20 21.40
CA SER A 55 2.38 -6.79 22.14
C SER A 55 3.24 -5.75 21.42
N ASP A 56 3.20 -5.73 20.09
CA ASP A 56 4.04 -4.87 19.24
C ASP A 56 3.43 -3.47 19.06
N VAL A 57 2.14 -3.33 19.37
CA VAL A 57 1.39 -2.07 19.25
C VAL A 57 1.44 -1.33 20.59
N LYS A 58 2.07 -0.15 20.59
CA LYS A 58 2.16 0.75 21.74
C LYS A 58 1.19 1.93 21.57
N ALA A 59 1.08 2.78 22.59
CA ALA A 59 0.11 3.88 22.62
C ALA A 59 0.24 4.90 21.46
N GLY A 60 1.42 5.02 20.84
CA GLY A 60 1.65 5.95 19.72
C GLY A 60 2.37 5.36 18.52
N HIS A 61 2.90 4.15 18.63
CA HIS A 61 3.80 3.57 17.62
C HIS A 61 3.75 2.05 17.62
N ILE A 62 4.31 1.46 16.57
CA ILE A 62 4.55 0.02 16.44
C ILE A 62 6.05 -0.22 16.59
N GLU A 63 6.42 -1.23 17.36
CA GLU A 63 7.79 -1.73 17.48
C GLU A 63 7.83 -3.17 16.97
N ILE A 64 8.54 -3.41 15.86
CA ILE A 64 8.67 -4.76 15.30
C ILE A 64 10.11 -5.03 14.87
N THR A 65 10.46 -6.32 14.90
CA THR A 65 11.57 -6.85 14.12
C THR A 65 11.03 -7.36 12.80
N THR A 66 11.45 -6.76 11.68
CA THR A 66 10.93 -7.10 10.36
C THR A 66 11.26 -8.54 9.98
N VAL A 67 10.31 -9.20 9.31
CA VAL A 67 10.44 -10.63 8.99
C VAL A 67 11.54 -10.88 7.96
N LYS A 68 11.71 -9.98 6.99
CA LYS A 68 12.60 -10.20 5.85
C LYS A 68 14.06 -9.91 6.17
N THR A 69 14.33 -8.86 6.95
CA THR A 69 15.68 -8.34 7.13
C THR A 69 16.14 -8.35 8.59
N ALA A 70 15.27 -8.73 9.53
CA ALA A 70 15.55 -8.73 10.97
C ALA A 70 15.91 -7.34 11.54
N ASP A 71 15.55 -6.27 10.83
CA ASP A 71 15.75 -4.89 11.29
C ASP A 71 14.67 -4.53 12.32
N SER A 72 15.07 -3.83 13.39
CA SER A 72 14.15 -3.21 14.33
C SER A 72 13.57 -1.92 13.72
N LEU A 73 12.25 -1.85 13.59
CA LEU A 73 11.53 -0.67 13.11
C LEU A 73 10.63 -0.11 14.20
N LEU A 74 10.67 1.22 14.35
CA LEU A 74 9.72 2.02 15.10
C LEU A 74 8.89 2.83 14.11
N ILE A 75 7.57 2.63 14.10
CA ILE A 75 6.65 3.27 13.16
C ILE A 75 5.60 4.04 13.94
N GLU A 76 5.60 5.35 13.81
CA GLU A 76 4.56 6.18 14.42
C GLU A 76 3.19 5.94 13.78
N LEU A 77 2.17 5.88 14.62
CA LEU A 77 0.79 5.65 14.20
C LEU A 77 0.11 6.99 13.91
N ASN A 78 -0.36 7.16 12.67
CA ASN A 78 -1.29 8.24 12.32
C ASN A 78 -2.74 7.88 12.69
N ASN A 79 -3.63 8.86 12.60
CA ASN A 79 -5.03 8.68 12.98
C ASN A 79 -5.73 7.55 12.19
N HIS A 80 -5.34 7.31 10.92
CA HIS A 80 -5.94 6.26 10.11
C HIS A 80 -5.50 4.86 10.55
N SER A 81 -4.20 4.66 10.82
CA SER A 81 -3.71 3.37 11.32
C SER A 81 -4.20 3.09 12.74
N LYS A 82 -4.31 4.11 13.60
CA LYS A 82 -4.92 4.00 14.94
C LYS A 82 -6.37 3.55 14.86
N ALA A 83 -7.19 4.21 14.04
CA ALA A 83 -8.61 3.87 13.90
C ALA A 83 -8.82 2.41 13.44
N ILE A 84 -7.94 1.88 12.58
CA ILE A 84 -7.99 0.48 12.16
C ILE A 84 -7.62 -0.46 13.32
N LEU A 85 -6.57 -0.15 14.09
CA LEU A 85 -6.20 -0.93 15.26
C LEU A 85 -7.31 -0.92 16.32
N ASP A 86 -7.89 0.25 16.58
CA ASP A 86 -8.97 0.44 17.55
C ASP A 86 -10.23 -0.36 17.16
N LYS A 87 -10.56 -0.41 15.86
CA LYS A 87 -11.67 -1.24 15.35
C LYS A 87 -11.53 -2.71 15.72
N TYR A 88 -10.30 -3.22 15.83
CA TYR A 88 -10.02 -4.63 16.07
C TYR A 88 -9.50 -4.94 17.48
N LYS A 89 -9.35 -3.92 18.34
CA LYS A 89 -8.69 -4.06 19.66
C LYS A 89 -9.38 -5.05 20.60
N ASP A 90 -10.69 -5.25 20.50
CA ASP A 90 -11.42 -6.16 21.40
C ASP A 90 -11.72 -7.53 20.75
N ILE A 91 -11.22 -7.78 19.53
CA ILE A 91 -11.46 -9.02 18.80
C ILE A 91 -10.25 -9.96 18.90
N PRO A 92 -10.37 -11.13 19.53
CA PRO A 92 -9.26 -12.08 19.61
C PRO A 92 -8.99 -12.72 18.25
N PHE A 93 -7.71 -12.84 17.91
CA PHE A 93 -7.23 -13.56 16.73
C PHE A 93 -6.20 -14.60 17.13
N GLU A 94 -6.07 -15.66 16.33
CA GLU A 94 -5.08 -16.72 16.56
C GLU A 94 -3.67 -16.13 16.69
N ARG A 95 -2.88 -16.67 17.63
CA ARG A 95 -1.49 -16.27 17.90
C ARG A 95 -1.31 -14.80 18.32
N ASP A 96 -2.35 -14.22 18.95
CA ASP A 96 -2.32 -12.86 19.48
C ASP A 96 -2.08 -11.77 18.43
N LYS A 97 -2.54 -12.01 17.20
CA LYS A 97 -2.41 -11.03 16.11
C LYS A 97 -3.18 -9.74 16.42
N ALA A 98 -2.63 -8.61 15.98
CA ALA A 98 -3.27 -7.30 16.11
C ALA A 98 -4.38 -7.06 15.08
N LEU A 99 -4.32 -7.73 13.92
CA LEU A 99 -5.22 -7.50 12.78
C LEU A 99 -5.71 -8.81 12.15
N PRO A 100 -6.88 -8.81 11.47
CA PRO A 100 -7.47 -10.00 10.85
C PRO A 100 -6.81 -10.37 9.51
N VAL A 101 -5.50 -10.61 9.50
CA VAL A 101 -4.74 -10.84 8.27
C VAL A 101 -4.94 -12.26 7.75
N ILE A 102 -5.46 -12.39 6.53
CA ILE A 102 -5.59 -13.65 5.80
C ILE A 102 -4.37 -13.94 4.93
N ARG A 103 -4.23 -15.19 4.44
CA ARG A 103 -3.11 -15.59 3.56
C ARG A 103 -2.98 -14.68 2.33
N ASN A 104 -1.74 -14.35 1.97
CA ASN A 104 -1.40 -13.37 0.93
C ASN A 104 -2.07 -13.66 -0.43
N GLN A 105 -2.16 -14.92 -0.84
CA GLN A 105 -2.80 -15.29 -2.10
C GLN A 105 -4.28 -14.91 -2.12
N ARG A 106 -5.02 -15.22 -1.04
CA ARG A 106 -6.43 -14.83 -0.90
C ARG A 106 -6.59 -13.32 -0.72
N MET A 107 -5.69 -12.70 0.05
CA MET A 107 -5.63 -11.24 0.20
C MET A 107 -5.54 -10.56 -1.17
N ASN A 108 -4.65 -11.02 -2.04
CA ASN A 108 -4.47 -10.43 -3.37
C ASN A 108 -5.69 -10.65 -4.27
N VAL A 109 -6.31 -11.84 -4.25
CA VAL A 109 -7.55 -12.08 -5.03
C VAL A 109 -8.65 -11.12 -4.60
N TYR A 110 -8.88 -10.99 -3.29
CA TYR A 110 -9.92 -10.11 -2.76
C TYR A 110 -9.59 -8.62 -2.90
N LEU A 111 -8.30 -8.25 -2.90
CA LEU A 111 -7.89 -6.88 -3.15
C LEU A 111 -8.18 -6.47 -4.59
N LYS A 112 -7.95 -7.36 -5.56
CA LYS A 112 -8.30 -7.11 -6.97
C LYS A 112 -9.81 -6.96 -7.14
N GLU A 113 -10.59 -7.84 -6.50
CA GLU A 113 -12.05 -7.76 -6.48
C GLU A 113 -12.54 -6.43 -5.87
N LEU A 114 -11.96 -6.02 -4.74
CA LEU A 114 -12.31 -4.74 -4.12
C LEU A 114 -11.92 -3.56 -5.01
N GLY A 115 -10.74 -3.60 -5.64
CA GLY A 115 -10.30 -2.56 -6.57
C GLY A 115 -11.20 -2.42 -7.79
N GLU A 116 -11.68 -3.54 -8.33
CA GLU A 116 -12.66 -3.58 -9.42
C GLU A 116 -13.98 -2.91 -9.00
N LEU A 117 -14.50 -3.28 -7.82
CA LEU A 117 -15.71 -2.68 -7.26
C LEU A 117 -15.59 -1.17 -7.03
N CYS A 118 -14.39 -0.67 -6.73
CA CYS A 118 -14.10 0.74 -6.52
C CYS A 118 -13.81 1.52 -7.82
N GLY A 119 -13.85 0.86 -8.99
CA GLY A 119 -13.54 1.49 -10.28
C GLY A 119 -12.08 1.93 -10.40
N ILE A 120 -11.14 1.16 -9.84
CA ILE A 120 -9.70 1.42 -9.97
C ILE A 120 -9.21 0.77 -11.26
N ASP A 121 -9.64 1.30 -12.41
CA ASP A 121 -9.55 0.66 -13.72
C ASP A 121 -8.64 1.37 -14.72
N GLU A 122 -7.88 2.38 -14.29
CA GLU A 122 -6.87 3.08 -15.10
C GLU A 122 -6.03 2.07 -15.92
N PRO A 123 -5.96 2.20 -17.25
CA PRO A 123 -5.26 1.24 -18.08
C PRO A 123 -3.74 1.34 -17.85
N VAL A 124 -3.12 0.20 -17.52
CA VAL A 124 -1.69 0.09 -17.31
C VAL A 124 -1.08 -0.75 -18.44
N GLY A 125 -0.30 -0.11 -19.30
CA GLY A 125 0.50 -0.78 -20.31
C GLY A 125 1.78 -1.40 -19.72
N GLU A 126 2.02 -2.68 -19.97
CA GLU A 126 3.27 -3.38 -19.66
C GLU A 126 3.84 -4.00 -20.95
N THR A 127 5.12 -3.72 -21.22
CA THR A 127 5.88 -4.36 -22.30
C THR A 127 6.90 -5.32 -21.67
N TYR A 128 6.88 -6.59 -22.07
CA TYR A 128 7.88 -7.57 -21.67
C TYR A 128 8.20 -8.55 -22.80
N TYR A 129 9.33 -9.24 -22.69
CA TYR A 129 9.75 -10.25 -23.68
C TYR A 129 9.51 -11.65 -23.13
N LYS A 130 8.92 -12.55 -23.93
CA LYS A 130 8.76 -13.97 -23.60
C LYS A 130 9.20 -14.80 -24.80
N GLY A 131 10.24 -15.61 -24.64
CA GLY A 131 10.78 -16.41 -25.75
C GLY A 131 11.37 -15.57 -26.90
N GLY A 132 11.87 -14.37 -26.61
CA GLY A 132 12.38 -13.43 -27.63
C GLY A 132 11.31 -12.57 -28.30
N GLU A 133 10.02 -12.89 -28.14
CA GLU A 133 8.92 -12.09 -28.65
C GLU A 133 8.58 -10.94 -27.69
N ARG A 134 8.40 -9.75 -28.25
CA ARG A 134 7.89 -8.59 -27.52
C ARG A 134 6.38 -8.74 -27.35
N ILE A 135 5.92 -8.65 -26.10
CA ILE A 135 4.51 -8.69 -25.74
C ILE A 135 4.17 -7.36 -25.08
N ASP A 136 3.15 -6.69 -25.60
CA ASP A 136 2.56 -5.47 -25.05
C ASP A 136 1.16 -5.82 -24.53
N VAL A 137 0.91 -5.61 -23.22
CA VAL A 137 -0.37 -5.91 -22.57
C VAL A 137 -0.91 -4.65 -21.90
N VAL A 138 -2.20 -4.38 -22.07
CA VAL A 138 -2.91 -3.36 -21.29
C VAL A 138 -3.77 -4.07 -20.26
N THR A 139 -3.55 -3.78 -18.99
CA THR A 139 -4.28 -4.39 -17.87
C THR A 139 -4.90 -3.29 -17.02
N PRO A 140 -6.18 -3.40 -16.61
CA PRO A 140 -6.75 -2.43 -15.68
C PRO A 140 -6.03 -2.49 -14.34
N LYS A 141 -5.79 -1.34 -13.73
CA LYS A 141 -4.95 -1.21 -12.52
C LYS A 141 -5.37 -2.13 -11.37
N TYR A 142 -6.68 -2.32 -11.14
CA TYR A 142 -7.17 -3.23 -10.10
C TYR A 142 -6.62 -4.64 -10.25
N ALA A 143 -6.46 -5.15 -11.47
CA ALA A 143 -5.99 -6.50 -11.74
C ALA A 143 -4.48 -6.67 -11.47
N LEU A 144 -3.75 -5.55 -11.36
CA LEU A 144 -2.34 -5.50 -10.98
C LEU A 144 -2.14 -5.26 -9.48
N LEU A 145 -3.21 -5.01 -8.71
CA LEU A 145 -3.10 -4.80 -7.27
C LEU A 145 -2.64 -6.09 -6.58
N GLY A 146 -1.80 -5.87 -5.57
CA GLY A 146 -1.35 -6.89 -4.63
C GLY A 146 -0.88 -6.22 -3.35
N SER A 147 -0.63 -7.00 -2.31
CA SER A 147 -0.32 -6.47 -0.99
C SER A 147 0.88 -5.52 -0.95
N HIS A 148 1.88 -5.70 -1.83
CA HIS A 148 3.01 -4.78 -1.95
C HIS A 148 2.62 -3.38 -2.47
N ALA A 149 1.49 -3.24 -3.17
CA ALA A 149 0.96 -1.94 -3.58
C ALA A 149 0.65 -1.06 -2.36
N GLY A 150 0.34 -1.63 -1.19
CA GLY A 150 0.07 -0.86 0.02
C GLY A 150 1.29 -0.04 0.46
N ARG A 151 2.44 -0.70 0.61
CA ARG A 151 3.70 -0.02 0.93
C ARG A 151 4.14 0.98 -0.14
N ARG A 152 3.93 0.66 -1.43
CA ARG A 152 4.23 1.60 -2.54
C ARG A 152 3.35 2.84 -2.47
N THR A 153 2.07 2.67 -2.16
CA THR A 153 1.11 3.75 -1.93
C THR A 153 1.57 4.67 -0.81
N PHE A 154 1.99 4.11 0.34
CA PHE A 154 2.56 4.90 1.43
C PHE A 154 3.74 5.76 0.95
N ILE A 155 4.70 5.16 0.23
CA ILE A 155 5.90 5.86 -0.23
C ILE A 155 5.55 6.97 -1.22
N CYS A 156 4.77 6.66 -2.27
CA CYS A 156 4.39 7.64 -3.28
C CYS A 156 3.62 8.82 -2.66
N ASN A 157 2.66 8.53 -1.75
CA ASN A 157 1.86 9.57 -1.12
C ASN A 157 2.71 10.42 -0.17
N ALA A 158 3.60 9.82 0.63
CA ALA A 158 4.50 10.55 1.51
C ALA A 158 5.43 11.51 0.73
N LEU A 159 6.03 11.04 -0.37
CA LEU A 159 6.89 11.88 -1.22
C LEU A 159 6.10 12.98 -1.93
N SER A 160 4.86 12.69 -2.36
CA SER A 160 3.96 13.67 -2.98
C SER A 160 3.53 14.76 -1.99
N LEU A 161 3.42 14.42 -0.70
CA LEU A 161 3.20 15.37 0.40
C LEU A 161 4.46 16.20 0.74
N GLY A 162 5.57 15.99 0.04
CA GLY A 162 6.82 16.73 0.26
C GLY A 162 7.69 16.18 1.40
N ILE A 163 7.36 15.01 1.95
CA ILE A 163 8.17 14.39 3.00
C ILE A 163 9.52 13.95 2.38
N PRO A 164 10.67 14.32 2.97
CA PRO A 164 11.97 13.97 2.40
C PRO A 164 12.15 12.45 2.29
N ALA A 165 12.74 11.99 1.18
CA ALA A 165 12.94 10.57 0.91
C ALA A 165 13.70 9.85 2.04
N GLN A 166 14.67 10.50 2.68
CA GLN A 166 15.40 9.96 3.83
C GLN A 166 14.48 9.63 5.03
N VAL A 167 13.45 10.45 5.28
CA VAL A 167 12.46 10.20 6.34
C VAL A 167 11.59 9.00 5.97
N VAL A 168 11.11 8.95 4.72
CA VAL A 168 10.30 7.83 4.21
C VAL A 168 11.09 6.52 4.24
N MET A 169 12.39 6.55 3.92
CA MET A 169 13.28 5.39 4.01
C MET A 169 13.40 4.85 5.42
N LYS A 170 13.49 5.72 6.45
CA LYS A 170 13.51 5.29 7.85
C LYS A 170 12.21 4.58 8.24
N TRP A 171 11.05 5.14 7.91
CA TRP A 171 9.76 4.52 8.22
C TRP A 171 9.54 3.19 7.53
N THR A 172 10.06 3.07 6.32
CA THR A 172 9.88 1.86 5.53
C THR A 172 10.99 0.83 5.81
N GLY A 173 12.18 1.22 6.25
CA GLY A 173 13.32 0.32 6.36
C GLY A 173 13.92 0.00 4.99
N HIS A 174 14.09 1.03 4.15
CA HIS A 174 14.96 0.94 2.97
C HIS A 174 16.36 1.41 3.36
N SER A 175 17.36 0.57 3.16
CA SER A 175 18.77 0.92 3.35
C SER A 175 19.41 1.54 2.10
N ASP A 176 18.92 1.17 0.92
CA ASP A 176 19.42 1.65 -0.38
C ASP A 176 18.54 2.77 -0.94
N TYR A 177 19.14 3.95 -1.17
CA TYR A 177 18.47 5.10 -1.77
C TYR A 177 18.05 4.83 -3.22
N THR A 178 18.78 3.98 -3.94
CA THR A 178 18.46 3.60 -5.33
C THR A 178 17.09 2.93 -5.43
N ALA A 179 16.70 2.18 -4.40
CA ALA A 179 15.37 1.57 -4.30
C ALA A 179 14.24 2.61 -4.21
N MET A 180 14.55 3.86 -3.82
CA MET A 180 13.58 4.97 -3.75
C MET A 180 13.37 5.67 -5.09
N LYS A 181 14.34 5.59 -6.01
CA LYS A 181 14.32 6.29 -7.30
C LYS A 181 12.98 6.17 -8.03
N PRO A 182 12.34 4.98 -8.16
CA PRO A 182 11.07 4.86 -8.87
C PRO A 182 9.92 5.67 -8.26
N TYR A 183 9.94 5.87 -6.95
CA TYR A 183 8.89 6.64 -6.26
C TYR A 183 9.18 8.14 -6.26
N ILE A 184 10.47 8.51 -6.23
CA ILE A 184 10.90 9.91 -6.38
C ILE A 184 10.48 10.43 -7.75
N ASP A 185 10.81 9.69 -8.81
CA ASP A 185 10.46 10.08 -10.18
C ASP A 185 8.93 10.28 -10.34
N ILE A 186 8.12 9.41 -9.72
CA ILE A 186 6.65 9.55 -9.70
C ILE A 186 6.20 10.82 -8.96
N ALA A 187 6.79 11.11 -7.80
CA ALA A 187 6.42 12.29 -7.04
C ALA A 187 6.82 13.59 -7.77
N ASP A 188 7.94 13.57 -8.47
CA ASP A 188 8.41 14.70 -9.27
C ASP A 188 7.52 14.92 -10.51
N ASP A 189 7.10 13.85 -11.19
CA ASP A 189 6.12 13.92 -12.29
C ASP A 189 4.78 14.52 -11.82
N ILE A 190 4.28 14.11 -10.66
CA ILE A 190 3.06 14.67 -10.06
C ILE A 190 3.21 16.17 -9.76
N LYS A 191 4.37 16.58 -9.24
CA LYS A 191 4.65 18.01 -8.97
C LYS A 191 4.78 18.82 -10.25
N ALA A 192 5.41 18.27 -11.29
CA ALA A 192 5.52 18.93 -12.60
C ALA A 192 4.14 19.21 -13.19
N GLY A 193 3.24 18.22 -13.19
CA GLY A 193 1.86 18.40 -13.67
C GLY A 193 1.02 19.34 -12.79
N ALA A 194 1.43 19.63 -11.55
CA ALA A 194 0.76 20.64 -10.73
C ALA A 194 0.97 22.06 -11.27
N MET A 195 2.07 22.32 -11.99
CA MET A 195 2.30 23.60 -12.65
C MET A 195 1.27 23.85 -13.75
N ASP A 196 0.82 22.80 -14.45
CA ASP A 196 -0.20 22.94 -15.51
C ASP A 196 -1.53 23.48 -14.98
N LYS A 197 -1.82 23.35 -13.67
CA LYS A 197 -3.00 23.95 -13.04
C LYS A 197 -3.00 25.48 -13.07
N PHE A 198 -1.83 26.12 -13.19
CA PHE A 198 -1.73 27.57 -13.36
C PHE A 198 -2.20 28.03 -14.74
N ASN A 199 -2.21 27.15 -15.76
CA ASN A 199 -2.72 27.49 -17.09
C ASN A 199 -4.25 27.67 -17.13
N SER A 200 -4.93 27.24 -16.07
CA SER A 200 -6.39 27.33 -15.90
C SER A 200 -6.81 28.45 -14.93
N LEU A 201 -5.88 29.32 -14.53
CA LEU A 201 -6.16 30.56 -13.80
C LEU A 201 -6.57 31.68 -14.77
#